data_AF-A0A453K740-F1
#
_entry.id   AF-A0A453K740-F1
#
_cell.length_a   1.000
_cell.length_b   1.000
_cell.length_c   1.000
_cell.angle_alpha   90.00
_cell.angle_beta   90.00
_cell.angle_gamma   90.00
#
_symmetry.space_group_name_H-M   'P 1'
#
loop_
_entity.id
_entity.type
_entity.pdbx_description
1 polymer ?
#
loop_
_entity_poly.entity_id
_entity_poly.type
_entity_poly.pdbx_seq_one_letter_code
_entity_poly.pdbx_strand_id
1 'polypeptide(L)'
;FGFYEPFWLVDVANGAIVVHLVGAYQVFCQPIFAFVERWAAARWPESGFVTRELGVGPFALSALRLVWRSGFVCLTTLVVMAMPSFGAIVGLMGALSFWPLTVYFPVEMYMKQRAVARGGARWLCLKALTGTCLVVSVAATVGSIAGMVGAFKVFRPFGG
;
A
#
# COMPACT_ATOMS: atom_id res chain seq x y z
N PHE A 1 22.85 5.02 36.32
CA PHE A 1 21.38 4.89 36.32
C PHE A 1 20.93 4.52 34.92
N GLY A 2 20.80 3.21 34.67
CA GLY A 2 20.43 2.66 33.37
C GLY A 2 18.92 2.46 33.30
N PHE A 3 18.32 2.81 32.17
CA PHE A 3 16.93 2.51 31.85
C PHE A 3 16.77 0.99 31.75
N TYR A 4 16.34 0.35 32.83
CA TYR A 4 15.86 -1.02 32.81
C TYR A 4 14.50 -1.02 32.10
N GLU A 5 14.47 -1.60 30.89
CA GLU A 5 13.29 -1.85 30.04
C GLU A 5 12.15 -0.84 30.18
N PRO A 6 12.09 0.22 29.37
CA PRO A 6 11.01 1.19 29.44
C PRO A 6 9.78 0.58 28.76
N PHE A 7 9.11 -0.36 29.43
CA PHE A 7 7.84 -0.93 28.98
C PHE A 7 6.83 0.18 28.64
N TRP A 8 6.83 1.27 29.42
CA TRP A 8 6.03 2.47 29.14
C TRP A 8 6.34 3.11 27.78
N LEU A 9 7.61 3.10 27.33
CA LEU A 9 8.01 3.68 26.06
C LEU A 9 7.59 2.78 24.89
N VAL A 10 7.67 1.46 25.09
CA VAL A 10 7.14 0.47 24.14
C VAL A 10 5.63 0.61 24.02
N ASP A 11 4.92 0.79 25.13
CA ASP A 11 3.46 0.97 25.14
C ASP A 11 3.05 2.27 24.45
N VAL A 12 3.74 3.38 24.70
CA VAL A 12 3.52 4.65 24.01
C VAL A 12 3.81 4.51 22.51
N ALA A 13 4.89 3.83 22.13
CA ALA A 13 5.22 3.57 20.73
C ALA A 13 4.14 2.73 20.04
N ASN A 14 3.65 1.67 20.70
CA ASN A 14 2.55 0.84 20.21
C ASN A 14 1.26 1.66 20.05
N GLY A 15 0.93 2.51 21.03
CA GLY A 15 -0.22 3.42 20.94
C GLY A 15 -0.12 4.37 19.76
N ALA A 16 1.07 4.96 19.54
CA ALA A 16 1.32 5.84 18.39
C ALA A 16 1.17 5.11 17.05
N ILE A 17 1.67 3.87 16.95
CA ILE A 17 1.51 3.02 15.76
C ILE A 17 0.03 2.77 15.47
N VAL A 18 -0.77 2.43 16.49
CA VAL A 18 -2.22 2.20 16.33
C VAL A 18 -2.91 3.45 15.81
N VAL A 19 -2.70 4.61 16.46
CA VAL A 19 -3.31 5.88 16.05
C VAL A 19 -2.92 6.24 14.61
N HIS A 20 -1.63 6.12 14.27
CA HIS A 20 -1.14 6.40 12.93
C HIS A 20 -1.74 5.47 11.87
N LEU A 21 -1.72 4.16 12.10
CA LEU A 21 -2.23 3.18 11.14
C LEU A 21 -3.74 3.27 10.94
N VAL A 22 -4.51 3.50 12.01
CA VAL A 22 -5.97 3.70 11.89
C VAL A 22 -6.25 4.96 11.07
N GLY A 23 -5.58 6.08 11.35
CA GLY A 23 -5.73 7.31 10.58
C GLY A 23 -5.34 7.12 9.10
N ALA A 24 -4.19 6.49 8.85
CA ALA A 24 -3.74 6.20 7.50
C ALA A 24 -4.74 5.31 6.75
N TYR A 25 -5.21 4.23 7.38
CA TYR A 25 -6.19 3.32 6.78
C TYR A 25 -7.47 4.06 6.37
N GLN A 26 -7.99 4.94 7.23
CA GLN A 26 -9.19 5.74 6.92
C GLN A 26 -8.97 6.63 5.69
N VAL A 27 -7.85 7.35 5.62
CA VAL A 27 -7.54 8.24 4.49
C VAL A 27 -7.31 7.44 3.19
N PHE A 28 -6.60 6.31 3.25
CA PHE A 28 -6.32 5.48 2.07
C PHE A 28 -7.56 4.78 1.51
N CYS A 29 -8.49 4.34 2.36
CA CYS A 29 -9.68 3.61 1.90
C CYS A 29 -10.73 4.53 1.26
N GLN A 30 -10.81 5.79 1.67
CA GLN A 30 -11.84 6.72 1.19
C GLN A 30 -11.85 6.91 -0.35
N PRO A 31 -10.72 7.16 -1.03
CA PRO A 31 -10.69 7.25 -2.49
C PRO A 31 -11.13 5.96 -3.19
N ILE A 32 -10.76 4.81 -2.65
CA ILE A 32 -11.12 3.49 -3.21
C ILE A 32 -12.63 3.28 -3.12
N PHE A 33 -13.20 3.53 -1.94
CA PHE A 33 -14.65 3.43 -1.74
C PHE A 33 -15.40 4.41 -2.64
N ALA A 34 -14.98 5.68 -2.68
CA ALA A 34 -15.60 6.68 -3.55
C ALA A 34 -15.52 6.31 -5.03
N PHE A 35 -14.40 5.75 -5.50
CA PHE A 35 -14.24 5.33 -6.88
C PHE A 35 -15.21 4.20 -7.24
N VAL A 36 -15.26 3.14 -6.41
CA VAL A 36 -16.13 1.98 -6.67
C VAL A 36 -17.60 2.33 -6.55
N GLU A 37 -17.98 3.13 -5.54
CA GLU A 37 -19.36 3.61 -5.36
C GLU A 37 -19.81 4.45 -6.57
N ARG A 38 -18.98 5.40 -7.03
CA ARG A 38 -19.29 6.22 -8.22
C ARG A 38 -19.37 5.40 -9.49
N TRP A 39 -18.45 4.45 -9.67
CA TRP A 39 -18.44 3.57 -10.83
C TRP A 39 -19.69 2.68 -10.86
N ALA A 40 -20.06 2.08 -9.73
CA ALA A 40 -21.25 1.26 -9.61
C ALA A 40 -22.54 2.07 -9.86
N ALA A 41 -22.62 3.29 -9.32
CA ALA A 41 -23.74 4.20 -9.56
C ALA A 41 -23.87 4.60 -11.03
N ALA A 42 -22.76 4.84 -11.72
CA ALA A 42 -22.75 5.13 -13.16
C ALA A 42 -23.11 3.90 -14.01
N ARG A 43 -22.71 2.69 -13.58
CA ARG A 43 -22.87 1.46 -14.35
C ARG A 43 -24.26 0.82 -14.21
N TRP A 44 -24.90 0.97 -13.05
CA TRP A 44 -26.23 0.40 -12.74
C TRP A 44 -27.16 1.42 -12.05
N PRO A 45 -27.56 2.49 -12.74
CA PRO A 45 -28.39 3.55 -12.17
C PRO A 45 -29.78 3.06 -11.73
N GLU A 46 -30.35 2.07 -12.42
CA GLU A 46 -31.69 1.53 -12.15
C GLU A 46 -31.71 0.48 -11.01
N SER A 47 -30.55 0.09 -10.48
CA SER A 47 -30.49 -0.99 -9.49
C SER A 47 -30.80 -0.48 -8.08
N GLY A 48 -31.94 -0.90 -7.52
CA GLY A 48 -32.33 -0.55 -6.16
C GLY A 48 -31.32 -0.96 -5.07
N PHE A 49 -30.37 -1.85 -5.35
CA PHE A 49 -29.26 -2.19 -4.43
C PHE A 49 -28.19 -1.09 -4.35
N VAL A 50 -27.98 -0.36 -5.45
CA VAL A 50 -27.02 0.74 -5.58
C VAL A 50 -27.67 2.07 -5.19
N THR A 51 -28.94 2.28 -5.59
CA THR A 51 -29.65 3.55 -5.40
C THR A 51 -30.63 3.60 -4.24
N ARG A 52 -31.09 2.48 -3.64
CA ARG A 52 -31.84 2.59 -2.37
C ARG A 52 -30.89 3.06 -1.29
N GLU A 53 -31.16 4.24 -0.78
CA GLU A 53 -30.70 4.66 0.53
C GLU A 53 -31.68 4.12 1.58
N LEU A 54 -31.25 3.12 2.34
CA LEU A 54 -31.96 2.69 3.54
C LEU A 54 -31.70 3.74 4.62
N GLY A 55 -32.70 4.57 4.90
CA GLY A 55 -32.64 5.53 5.99
C GLY A 55 -32.67 4.80 7.33
N VAL A 56 -31.53 4.71 8.01
CA VAL A 56 -31.45 4.25 9.40
C VAL A 56 -31.08 5.47 10.25
N GLY A 57 -32.10 6.25 10.64
CA GLY A 57 -31.92 7.51 11.37
C GLY A 57 -31.27 8.61 10.52
N PRO A 58 -30.31 9.41 11.04
CA PRO A 58 -29.65 10.48 10.27
C PRO A 58 -28.68 9.94 9.20
N PHE A 59 -28.55 8.63 9.04
CA PHE A 59 -27.63 7.99 8.11
C PHE A 59 -28.38 7.36 6.93
N ALA A 60 -28.12 7.88 5.74
CA ALA A 60 -28.53 7.29 4.47
C ALA A 60 -27.54 6.19 4.07
N LEU A 61 -27.87 4.92 4.36
CA LEU A 61 -27.00 3.78 4.08
C LEU A 61 -27.51 3.03 2.84
N SER A 62 -26.75 3.02 1.75
CA SER A 62 -27.07 2.08 0.65
C SER A 62 -26.59 0.67 0.99
N ALA A 63 -27.33 -0.36 0.60
CA ALA A 63 -26.92 -1.76 0.78
C ALA A 63 -25.54 -2.04 0.13
N LEU A 64 -25.25 -1.43 -1.02
CA LEU A 64 -23.94 -1.48 -1.67
C LEU A 64 -22.81 -0.98 -0.74
N ARG A 65 -22.92 0.23 -0.19
CA ARG A 65 -21.94 0.81 0.74
C ARG A 65 -21.62 -0.13 1.91
N LEU A 66 -22.64 -0.74 2.51
CA LEU A 66 -22.44 -1.63 3.64
C LEU A 66 -21.72 -2.92 3.25
N VAL A 67 -22.21 -3.61 2.22
CA VAL A 67 -21.63 -4.88 1.74
C VAL A 67 -20.22 -4.67 1.19
N TRP A 68 -19.99 -3.58 0.46
CA TRP A 68 -18.68 -3.26 -0.11
C TRP A 68 -17.65 -2.96 0.96
N ARG A 69 -17.97 -2.11 1.94
CA ARG A 69 -17.02 -1.76 3.01
C ARG A 69 -16.71 -2.94 3.90
N SER A 70 -17.71 -3.73 4.29
CA SER A 70 -17.48 -4.94 5.09
C SER A 70 -16.68 -5.98 4.30
N GLY A 71 -17.05 -6.23 3.04
CA GLY A 71 -16.34 -7.14 2.15
C GLY A 71 -14.88 -6.74 1.95
N PHE A 72 -14.60 -5.45 1.77
CA PHE A 72 -13.24 -4.93 1.65
C PHE A 72 -12.42 -5.18 2.91
N VAL A 73 -12.94 -4.83 4.09
CA VAL A 73 -12.25 -5.04 5.38
C VAL A 73 -11.99 -6.52 5.62
N CYS A 74 -12.99 -7.39 5.39
CA CYS A 74 -12.84 -8.83 5.54
C CYS A 74 -11.77 -9.37 4.59
N LEU A 75 -11.79 -8.98 3.31
CA LEU A 75 -10.81 -9.40 2.32
C LEU A 75 -9.39 -8.97 2.70
N THR A 76 -9.18 -7.70 3.04
CA THR A 76 -7.85 -7.21 3.43
C THR A 76 -7.34 -7.90 4.70
N THR A 77 -8.24 -8.18 5.64
CA THR A 77 -7.89 -8.90 6.88
C THR A 77 -7.46 -10.34 6.57
N LEU A 78 -8.21 -11.03 5.71
CA LEU A 78 -7.86 -12.40 5.27
C LEU A 78 -6.52 -12.44 4.54
N VAL A 79 -6.26 -11.46 3.67
CA VAL A 79 -4.96 -11.33 2.99
C VAL A 79 -3.85 -11.15 4.01
N VAL A 80 -3.99 -10.21 4.96
CA VAL A 80 -2.97 -9.97 5.99
C VAL A 80 -2.74 -11.22 6.85
N MET A 81 -3.80 -11.91 7.27
CA MET A 81 -3.71 -13.16 8.04
C MET A 81 -3.03 -14.29 7.27
N ALA A 82 -3.21 -14.36 5.96
CA ALA A 82 -2.57 -15.36 5.11
C ALA A 82 -1.08 -15.06 4.85
N MET A 83 -0.61 -13.85 5.14
CA MET A 83 0.77 -13.45 4.83
C MET A 83 1.72 -13.68 6.01
N PRO A 84 2.83 -14.41 5.82
CA PRO A 84 3.68 -14.87 6.90
C PRO A 84 4.67 -13.81 7.42
N SER A 85 4.92 -12.72 6.68
CA SER A 85 5.90 -11.72 7.09
C SER A 85 5.60 -10.32 6.54
N PHE A 86 5.46 -9.33 7.44
CA PHE A 86 5.32 -7.93 7.08
C PHE A 86 6.54 -7.38 6.32
N GLY A 87 7.75 -7.74 6.75
CA GLY A 87 9.00 -7.24 6.17
C GLY A 87 9.18 -7.57 4.68
N ALA A 88 8.85 -8.79 4.26
CA ALA A 88 8.93 -9.16 2.85
C ALA A 88 7.94 -8.40 1.97
N ILE A 89 6.75 -8.07 2.49
CA ILE A 89 5.73 -7.31 1.77
C ILE A 89 6.18 -5.86 1.60
N VAL A 90 6.63 -5.23 2.68
CA VAL A 90 7.11 -3.85 2.64
C VAL A 90 8.34 -3.76 1.75
N GLY A 91 9.23 -4.75 1.80
CA GLY A 91 10.38 -4.84 0.88
C GLY A 91 9.96 -4.97 -0.57
N LEU A 92 8.97 -5.82 -0.88
CA LEU A 92 8.44 -6.00 -2.22
C LEU A 92 7.76 -4.72 -2.74
N MET A 93 6.83 -4.15 -1.97
CA MET A 93 6.14 -2.91 -2.32
C MET A 93 7.12 -1.75 -2.48
N GLY A 94 8.10 -1.64 -1.57
CA GLY A 94 9.17 -0.66 -1.63
C GLY A 94 9.98 -0.79 -2.92
N ALA A 95 10.46 -1.99 -3.25
CA ALA A 95 11.24 -2.23 -4.47
C ALA A 95 10.44 -1.95 -5.76
N LEU A 96 9.17 -2.38 -5.82
CA LEU A 96 8.31 -2.17 -6.99
C LEU A 96 7.95 -0.70 -7.20
N SER A 97 7.72 0.04 -6.13
CA SER A 97 7.33 1.46 -6.21
C SER A 97 8.53 2.40 -6.34
N PHE A 98 9.66 2.04 -5.73
CA PHE A 98 10.88 2.86 -5.69
C PHE A 98 11.37 3.20 -7.10
N TRP A 99 11.73 2.21 -7.92
CA TRP A 99 12.31 2.52 -9.22
C TRP A 99 11.43 3.42 -10.11
N PRO A 100 10.16 3.09 -10.39
CA PRO A 100 9.35 3.92 -11.27
C PRO A 100 9.04 5.28 -10.65
N LEU A 101 8.63 5.33 -9.39
CA LEU A 101 8.06 6.54 -8.78
C LEU A 101 9.11 7.48 -8.18
N THR A 102 10.19 6.97 -7.58
CA THR A 102 11.19 7.81 -6.91
C THR A 102 12.42 8.08 -7.76
N VAL A 103 12.74 7.20 -8.72
CA VAL A 103 13.93 7.35 -9.58
C VAL A 103 13.55 7.71 -11.00
N TYR A 104 12.87 6.82 -11.73
CA TYR A 104 12.65 6.98 -13.16
C TYR A 104 11.80 8.22 -13.50
N PHE A 105 10.60 8.36 -12.92
CA PHE A 105 9.73 9.49 -13.25
C PHE A 105 10.36 10.85 -12.87
N PRO A 106 10.88 11.06 -11.64
CA PRO A 106 11.49 12.34 -11.28
C PRO A 106 12.72 12.68 -12.12
N VAL A 107 13.58 11.70 -12.41
CA VAL A 107 14.78 11.90 -13.24
C VAL A 107 14.39 12.26 -14.68
N GLU A 108 13.40 11.58 -15.26
CA GLU A 108 12.91 11.90 -16.61
C GLU A 108 12.23 13.27 -16.66
N MET A 109 11.43 13.62 -15.64
CA MET A 109 10.84 14.95 -15.49
C MET A 109 11.92 16.03 -15.38
N TYR A 110 12.95 15.80 -14.58
CA TYR A 110 14.09 16.71 -14.43
C TYR A 110 14.84 16.91 -15.76
N MET A 111 15.15 15.82 -16.47
CA MET A 111 15.85 15.91 -17.77
C MET A 111 15.04 16.70 -18.80
N LYS A 112 13.72 16.53 -18.83
CA LYS A 112 12.82 17.31 -19.70
C LYS A 112 12.74 18.77 -19.29
N GLN A 113 12.59 19.08 -18.01
CA GLN A 113 12.49 20.46 -17.51
C GLN A 113 13.79 21.26 -17.69
N ARG A 114 14.95 20.63 -17.51
CA ARG A 114 16.26 21.28 -17.63
C ARG A 114 16.87 21.18 -19.03
N ALA A 115 16.14 20.61 -20.00
CA ALA A 115 16.61 20.37 -21.36
C ALA A 115 18.04 19.79 -21.40
N VAL A 116 18.29 18.77 -20.57
CA VAL A 116 19.64 18.20 -20.42
C VAL A 116 20.09 17.64 -21.77
N ALA A 117 21.21 18.16 -22.28
CA ALA A 117 21.76 17.73 -23.57
C ALA A 117 22.03 16.23 -23.60
N ARG A 118 21.40 15.53 -24.55
CA ARG A 118 21.60 14.10 -24.77
C ARG A 118 23.06 13.85 -25.14
N GLY A 119 23.68 12.86 -24.50
CA GLY A 119 25.09 12.52 -24.71
C GLY A 119 26.10 13.29 -23.84
N GLY A 120 25.67 14.28 -23.06
CA GLY A 120 26.54 14.93 -22.07
C GLY A 120 26.81 14.06 -20.84
N ALA A 121 27.91 14.32 -20.12
CA ALA A 121 28.28 13.57 -18.91
C ALA A 121 27.15 13.54 -17.85
N ARG A 122 26.41 14.64 -17.69
CA ARG A 122 25.23 14.70 -16.78
C ARG A 122 24.10 13.78 -17.23
N TRP A 123 23.83 13.72 -18.54
CA TRP A 123 22.81 12.83 -19.09
C TRP A 123 23.17 11.36 -18.88
N LEU A 124 24.43 11.00 -19.16
CA LEU A 124 24.93 9.64 -18.94
C LEU A 124 24.86 9.27 -17.45
N CYS A 125 25.27 10.16 -16.55
CA CYS A 125 25.19 9.93 -15.10
C CYS A 125 23.76 9.69 -14.62
N LEU A 126 22.79 10.52 -15.05
CA LEU A 126 21.38 10.36 -14.67
C LEU A 126 20.77 9.05 -15.20
N LYS A 127 21.11 8.67 -16.44
CA LYS A 127 20.66 7.39 -17.02
C LYS A 127 21.32 6.19 -16.36
N ALA A 128 22.62 6.28 -16.03
CA ALA A 128 23.34 5.26 -15.29
C ALA A 128 22.75 5.08 -13.87
N LEU A 129 22.49 6.18 -13.14
CA LEU A 129 21.81 6.14 -11.84
C LEU A 129 20.47 5.41 -11.94
N THR A 130 19.63 5.79 -12.91
CA THR A 130 18.33 5.16 -13.14
C THR A 130 18.45 3.67 -13.45
N GLY A 131 19.43 3.28 -14.27
CA GLY A 131 19.72 1.88 -14.59
C GLY A 131 20.21 1.08 -13.39
N THR A 132 21.14 1.62 -12.61
CA THR A 132 21.64 0.97 -11.38
C THR A 132 20.52 0.79 -10.36
N CYS A 133 19.69 1.82 -10.14
CA CYS A 133 18.53 1.71 -9.26
C CYS A 133 17.51 0.67 -9.77
N LEU A 134 17.37 0.47 -11.09
CA LEU A 134 16.53 -0.60 -11.64
C LEU A 134 17.05 -1.96 -11.21
N VAL A 135 18.35 -2.20 -11.41
CA VAL A 135 18.99 -3.47 -11.07
C VAL A 135 18.86 -3.75 -9.56
N VAL A 136 19.12 -2.75 -8.72
CA VAL A 136 18.95 -2.87 -7.26
C VAL A 136 17.49 -3.19 -6.90
N SER A 137 16.52 -2.54 -7.54
CA SER A 137 15.10 -2.78 -7.28
C SER A 137 14.69 -4.18 -7.70
N VAL A 138 15.12 -4.66 -8.87
CA VAL A 138 14.88 -6.03 -9.33
C VAL A 138 15.49 -7.04 -8.35
N ALA A 139 16.74 -6.84 -7.91
CA ALA A 139 17.38 -7.71 -6.94
C ALA A 139 16.63 -7.72 -5.59
N ALA A 140 16.19 -6.55 -5.11
CA ALA A 140 15.40 -6.42 -3.89
C ALA A 140 14.01 -7.09 -4.00
N THR A 141 13.36 -6.98 -5.16
CA THR A 141 12.10 -7.68 -5.47
C THR A 141 12.31 -9.19 -5.43
N VAL A 142 13.35 -9.71 -6.09
CA VAL A 142 13.66 -11.15 -6.07
C VAL A 142 13.97 -11.64 -4.65
N GLY A 143 14.77 -10.90 -3.89
CA GLY A 143 15.08 -11.22 -2.50
C GLY A 143 13.84 -11.24 -1.60
N SER A 144 12.93 -10.27 -1.78
CA SER A 144 11.67 -10.21 -1.03
C SER A 144 10.74 -11.38 -1.37
N ILE A 145 10.65 -11.77 -2.64
CA ILE A 145 9.87 -12.95 -3.06
C ILE A 145 10.48 -14.24 -2.50
N ALA A 146 11.80 -14.39 -2.57
CA ALA A 146 12.48 -15.57 -2.01
C ALA A 146 12.25 -15.68 -0.49
N GLY A 147 12.35 -14.56 0.23
CA GLY A 147 12.03 -14.50 1.65
C GLY A 147 10.58 -14.85 1.95
N MET A 148 9.64 -14.34 1.15
CA MET A 148 8.21 -14.65 1.27
C MET A 148 7.94 -16.16 1.05
N VAL A 149 8.49 -16.75 -0.01
CA VAL A 149 8.36 -18.20 -0.29
C VAL A 149 8.99 -19.04 0.83
N GLY A 150 10.14 -18.62 1.35
CA GLY A 150 10.77 -19.26 2.51
C GLY A 150 9.87 -19.23 3.74
N ALA A 151 9.28 -18.07 4.04
CA ALA A 151 8.36 -17.90 5.16
C ALA A 151 7.08 -18.74 4.99
N PHE A 152 6.54 -18.83 3.77
CA PHE A 152 5.38 -19.67 3.48
C PHE A 152 5.62 -21.17 3.70
N LYS A 153 6.84 -21.67 3.43
CA LYS A 153 7.16 -23.10 3.67
C LYS A 153 7.12 -23.50 5.14
N VAL A 154 7.34 -22.55 6.05
CA VAL A 154 7.35 -22.76 7.51
C VAL A 154 6.03 -22.32 8.15
N PHE A 155 5.20 -21.58 7.42
CA PHE A 155 3.97 -20.99 7.93
C PHE A 155 2.92 -22.05 8.27
N ARG A 156 2.51 -22.09 9.55
CA ARG A 156 1.39 -22.89 10.04
C ARG A 156 0.26 -21.97 10.48
N PRO A 157 -0.75 -21.69 9.64
CA PRO A 157 -1.77 -20.70 9.94
C PRO A 157 -2.64 -21.05 11.17
N PHE A 158 -2.69 -22.32 11.56
CA PHE A 158 -3.45 -22.80 12.73
C PHE A 158 -2.65 -23.80 13.59
N GLY A 159 -1.32 -23.73 13.55
CA GLY A 159 -0.49 -24.57 14.41
C GLY A 159 -0.43 -23.98 15.82
N GLY A 160 -1.09 -24.63 16.78
CA GLY A 160 -0.86 -24.41 18.21
C GLY A 160 0.53 -24.83 18.65
#